data_AF-A0A378RP70-F1
#
_entry.id   AF-A0A378RP70-F1
#
_cell.length_a   1.000
_cell.length_b   1.000
_cell.length_c   1.000
_cell.angle_alpha   90.00
_cell.angle_beta   90.00
_cell.angle_gamma   90.00
#
_symmetry.space_group_name_H-M   'P 1'
#
loop_
_entity.id
_entity.type
_entity.pdbx_description
1 polymer ?
#
loop_
_entity_poly.entity_id
_entity_poly.type
_entity_poly.pdbx_seq_one_letter_code
_entity_poly.pdbx_strand_id
1 'polypeptide(L)'
;MNRLFYYFSMILVGLSVMGCKDKAPSPTPSEVETSTPVDQVKIDTAIDEYELISQETIDKLNEAIKREKLTSVEGIMRFYAPEDKEAEGKYSYDITVLQMSNSSLTLITLTEEGINDDSMQAKKVVMTIKAKDGHNQVTQIKQSYKCWEGRGHTNWNASHCS
;
A
#
# COMPACT_ATOMS: atom_id res chain seq x y z
N MET A 1 -25.25 12.95 47.94
CA MET A 1 -25.76 11.58 48.18
C MET A 1 -24.94 10.62 47.31
N ASN A 2 -23.80 10.13 47.84
CA ASN A 2 -23.52 8.72 48.21
C ASN A 2 -23.97 7.72 47.13
N ARG A 3 -23.10 6.86 46.57
CA ARG A 3 -22.29 5.79 47.19
C ARG A 3 -21.03 5.56 46.33
N LEU A 4 -19.78 5.54 46.78
CA LEU A 4 -19.08 4.72 47.79
C LEU A 4 -19.20 3.21 47.58
N PHE A 5 -18.26 2.64 46.82
CA PHE A 5 -17.90 1.21 46.86
C PHE A 5 -16.49 1.10 47.44
N TYR A 6 -16.32 0.15 48.37
CA TYR A 6 -15.16 -0.03 49.23
C TYR A 6 -14.82 -1.54 49.29
N TYR A 7 -13.56 -1.83 49.65
CA TYR A 7 -12.96 -3.09 50.10
C TYR A 7 -12.34 -4.01 49.01
N PHE A 8 -11.00 -4.12 48.97
CA PHE A 8 -10.11 -5.06 49.74
C PHE A 8 -10.15 -6.47 49.13
N SER A 9 -9.11 -7.31 49.06
CA SER A 9 -7.74 -7.29 49.57
C SER A 9 -7.04 -8.57 49.11
N MET A 10 -5.73 -8.46 48.90
CA MET A 10 -4.64 -9.43 49.08
C MET A 10 -4.66 -10.87 48.50
N ILE A 11 -3.62 -11.10 47.68
CA ILE A 11 -2.53 -12.09 47.79
C ILE A 11 -2.88 -13.59 47.78
N LEU A 12 -2.32 -14.32 46.79
CA LEU A 12 -1.38 -15.42 47.07
C LEU A 12 -0.56 -15.83 45.84
N VAL A 13 0.77 -15.80 46.06
CA VAL A 13 1.85 -16.31 45.23
C VAL A 13 1.85 -17.84 45.30
N GLY A 14 2.11 -18.50 44.17
CA GLY A 14 2.42 -19.93 44.09
C GLY A 14 3.39 -20.22 42.95
N LEU A 15 4.67 -20.30 43.28
CA LEU A 15 5.73 -20.89 42.46
C LEU A 15 5.64 -22.42 42.52
N SER A 16 5.76 -23.09 41.38
CA SER A 16 6.36 -24.42 41.32
C SER A 16 7.03 -24.67 39.98
N VAL A 17 8.29 -25.09 40.10
CA VAL A 17 9.30 -25.32 39.08
C VAL A 17 9.30 -26.78 38.60
N MET A 18 9.69 -26.93 37.33
CA MET A 18 10.50 -28.01 36.74
C MET A 18 10.03 -29.47 36.79
N GLY A 19 9.96 -30.04 35.57
CA GLY A 19 10.05 -31.47 35.32
C GLY A 19 10.28 -31.76 33.83
N CYS A 20 11.53 -31.69 33.37
CA CYS A 20 11.95 -32.27 32.08
C CYS A 20 12.21 -33.78 32.26
N LYS A 21 11.76 -34.62 31.31
CA LYS A 21 12.23 -36.01 31.21
C LYS A 21 12.14 -36.57 29.77
N ASP A 22 13.33 -36.69 29.18
CA ASP A 22 13.91 -37.73 28.30
C ASP A 22 13.36 -38.11 26.89
N LYS A 23 14.25 -37.84 25.92
CA LYS A 23 14.80 -38.66 24.79
C LYS A 23 13.96 -39.11 23.57
N ALA A 24 14.56 -38.81 22.41
CA ALA A 24 14.15 -39.06 21.02
C ALA A 24 14.16 -40.53 20.57
N PRO A 25 13.58 -40.83 19.38
CA PRO A 25 14.43 -41.07 18.20
C PRO A 25 13.93 -40.44 16.87
N SER A 26 14.89 -40.10 16.01
CA SER A 26 14.75 -39.62 14.62
C SER A 26 14.24 -40.73 13.68
N PRO A 27 13.51 -40.37 12.59
CA PRO A 27 14.11 -40.53 11.27
C PRO A 27 13.89 -39.31 10.33
N THR A 28 14.93 -38.94 9.59
CA THR A 28 14.94 -38.12 8.35
C THR A 28 15.26 -39.12 7.22
N PRO A 29 14.73 -39.06 5.98
CA PRO A 29 14.63 -37.84 5.18
C PRO A 29 13.42 -37.75 4.22
N SER A 30 12.82 -36.56 4.10
CA SER A 30 12.38 -36.04 2.81
C SER A 30 12.07 -34.56 2.91
N GLU A 31 12.74 -33.83 2.03
CA GLU A 31 12.28 -32.61 1.36
C GLU A 31 12.02 -31.38 2.23
N VAL A 32 13.08 -30.59 2.29
CA VAL A 32 13.16 -29.15 2.40
C VAL A 32 11.90 -28.43 1.87
N GLU A 33 10.89 -28.26 2.71
CA GLU A 33 10.04 -27.08 2.65
C GLU A 33 10.72 -26.01 3.52
N THR A 34 11.70 -25.35 2.91
CA THR A 34 12.16 -24.04 3.37
C THR A 34 10.95 -23.13 3.31
N SER A 35 10.26 -23.04 4.45
CA SER A 35 9.31 -21.99 4.78
C SER A 35 10.06 -20.68 4.65
N THR A 36 10.01 -20.13 3.43
CA THR A 36 10.37 -18.75 3.21
C THR A 36 9.40 -17.95 4.06
N PRO A 37 9.87 -17.07 4.96
CA PRO A 37 8.99 -16.19 5.70
C PRO A 37 8.17 -15.39 4.68
N VAL A 38 6.85 -15.54 4.74
CA VAL A 38 5.85 -14.79 3.97
C VAL A 38 5.97 -13.27 4.24
N ASP A 39 6.78 -12.87 5.22
CA ASP A 39 7.20 -11.50 5.53
C ASP A 39 8.27 -10.90 4.59
N GLN A 40 8.73 -11.62 3.57
CA GLN A 40 9.58 -11.07 2.51
C GLN A 40 8.82 -10.75 1.22
N VAL A 41 7.51 -10.52 1.29
CA VAL A 41 6.91 -9.53 0.38
C VAL A 41 7.50 -8.20 0.78
N LYS A 42 8.64 -7.93 0.18
CA LYS A 42 9.24 -6.62 0.00
C LYS A 42 8.18 -5.76 -0.68
N ILE A 43 7.25 -5.24 0.11
CA ILE A 43 6.60 -3.97 -0.18
C ILE A 43 7.76 -2.98 -0.03
N ASP A 44 8.64 -2.92 -1.04
CA ASP A 44 9.51 -1.77 -1.21
C ASP A 44 8.55 -0.59 -1.13
N THR A 45 8.75 0.19 -0.09
CA THR A 45 8.08 1.42 0.23
C THR A 45 8.04 2.33 -1.00
N ALA A 46 6.97 2.17 -1.79
CA ALA A 46 6.25 3.19 -2.51
C ALA A 46 7.05 4.45 -2.89
N ILE A 47 7.94 4.32 -3.87
CA ILE A 47 8.71 5.41 -4.52
C ILE A 47 9.66 6.16 -3.55
N ASP A 48 10.97 6.14 -3.79
CA ASP A 48 11.95 6.85 -2.95
C ASP A 48 11.83 8.37 -3.08
N GLU A 49 11.65 8.86 -4.32
CA GLU A 49 11.45 10.27 -4.64
C GLU A 49 10.08 10.48 -5.28
N TYR A 50 9.24 11.29 -4.63
CA TYR A 50 7.87 11.50 -5.04
C TYR A 50 7.38 12.91 -4.72
N GLU A 51 6.45 13.38 -5.54
CA GLU A 51 5.58 14.50 -5.21
C GLU A 51 4.44 13.98 -4.33
N LEU A 52 4.16 14.67 -3.23
CA LEU A 52 2.97 14.44 -2.43
C LEU A 52 1.85 15.33 -2.96
N ILE A 53 0.77 14.72 -3.43
CA ILE A 53 -0.39 15.44 -3.95
C ILE A 53 -1.12 16.17 -2.82
N SER A 54 -1.56 17.38 -3.13
CA SER A 54 -2.21 18.26 -2.16
C SER A 54 -3.50 17.66 -1.56
N GLN A 55 -3.81 18.06 -0.33
CA GLN A 55 -5.05 17.65 0.34
C GLN A 55 -6.28 18.15 -0.42
N GLU A 56 -6.22 19.33 -1.04
CA GLU A 56 -7.34 19.87 -1.85
C GLU A 56 -7.69 18.94 -3.03
N THR A 57 -6.67 18.44 -3.74
CA THR A 57 -6.87 17.47 -4.84
C THR A 57 -7.47 16.16 -4.32
N ILE A 58 -6.98 15.68 -3.17
CA ILE A 58 -7.51 14.46 -2.52
C ILE A 58 -8.98 14.66 -2.10
N ASP A 59 -9.33 15.82 -1.56
CA ASP A 59 -10.70 16.13 -1.16
C ASP A 59 -11.63 16.18 -2.38
N LYS A 60 -11.21 16.83 -3.47
CA LYS A 60 -11.96 16.82 -4.74
C LYS A 60 -12.15 15.42 -5.29
N LEU A 61 -11.12 14.58 -5.23
CA LEU A 61 -11.21 13.18 -5.64
C LEU A 61 -12.21 12.41 -4.76
N ASN A 62 -12.16 12.57 -3.44
CA ASN A 62 -13.10 11.92 -2.52
C ASN A 62 -14.55 12.34 -2.76
N GLU A 63 -14.81 13.61 -3.07
CA GLU A 63 -16.14 14.06 -3.46
C GLU A 63 -16.59 13.46 -4.81
N ALA A 64 -15.68 13.33 -5.77
CA ALA A 64 -15.96 12.63 -7.02
C ALA A 64 -16.27 11.14 -6.80
N ILE A 65 -15.51 10.44 -5.96
CA ILE A 65 -15.74 9.03 -5.61
C ILE A 65 -17.18 8.81 -5.11
N LYS A 66 -17.66 9.69 -4.23
CA LYS A 66 -19.05 9.64 -3.71
C LYS A 66 -20.07 9.91 -4.81
N ARG A 67 -19.86 10.97 -5.60
CA ARG A 67 -20.79 11.41 -6.65
C ARG A 67 -20.93 10.37 -7.75
N GLU A 68 -19.81 9.84 -8.23
CA GLU A 68 -19.75 8.82 -9.29
C GLU A 68 -19.99 7.39 -8.76
N LYS A 69 -20.13 7.23 -7.44
CA LYS A 69 -20.34 5.95 -6.75
C LYS A 69 -19.25 4.91 -7.07
N LEU A 70 -17.99 5.35 -7.07
CA LEU A 70 -16.85 4.46 -7.33
C LEU A 70 -16.62 3.53 -6.14
N THR A 71 -16.82 2.23 -6.36
CA THR A 71 -16.77 1.20 -5.30
C THR A 71 -15.50 0.36 -5.33
N SER A 72 -14.82 0.25 -6.48
CA SER A 72 -13.56 -0.49 -6.61
C SER A 72 -12.35 0.44 -6.48
N VAL A 73 -11.31 -0.02 -5.77
CA VAL A 73 -10.06 0.73 -5.63
C VAL A 73 -9.38 0.97 -6.99
N GLU A 74 -9.44 0.00 -7.90
CA GLU A 74 -8.94 0.18 -9.27
C GLU A 74 -9.74 1.20 -10.07
N GLY A 75 -11.07 1.23 -9.89
CA GLY A 75 -11.92 2.23 -10.51
C GLY A 75 -11.58 3.64 -10.03
N ILE A 76 -11.24 3.79 -8.76
CA ILE A 76 -10.75 5.05 -8.19
C ILE A 76 -9.41 5.46 -8.81
N MET A 77 -8.45 4.53 -8.94
CA MET A 77 -7.17 4.81 -9.59
C MET A 77 -7.35 5.23 -11.05
N ARG A 78 -8.14 4.47 -11.83
CA ARG A 78 -8.44 4.81 -13.24
C ARG A 78 -9.21 6.12 -13.40
N PHE A 79 -10.03 6.48 -12.41
CA PHE A 79 -10.71 7.77 -12.41
C PHE A 79 -9.73 8.93 -12.15
N TYR A 80 -8.77 8.73 -11.23
CA TYR A 80 -7.76 9.73 -10.92
C TYR A 80 -6.71 9.89 -12.03
N ALA A 81 -6.25 8.79 -12.60
CA ALA A 81 -5.26 8.73 -13.67
C ALA A 81 -5.78 7.80 -14.77
N PRO A 82 -6.53 8.30 -15.77
CA PRO A 82 -7.09 7.47 -16.81
C PRO A 82 -6.00 6.92 -17.74
N GLU A 83 -6.25 5.73 -18.27
CA GLU A 83 -5.43 5.11 -19.33
C GLU A 83 -5.54 5.91 -20.63
N ASP A 84 -4.39 6.11 -21.29
CA ASP A 84 -4.32 6.70 -22.62
C ASP A 84 -4.60 5.63 -23.68
N LYS A 85 -5.82 5.65 -24.21
CA LYS A 85 -6.28 4.68 -25.22
C LYS A 85 -5.72 4.95 -26.62
N GLU A 86 -5.14 6.12 -26.84
CA GLU A 86 -4.57 6.52 -28.12
C GLU A 86 -3.03 6.44 -28.09
N ALA A 87 -2.45 5.89 -27.02
CA ALA A 87 -1.01 5.72 -26.90
C ALA A 87 -0.46 4.78 -27.98
N GLU A 88 0.62 5.21 -28.63
CA GLU A 88 1.29 4.46 -29.68
C GLU A 88 2.55 3.72 -29.16
N GLY A 89 3.03 2.74 -29.92
CA GLY A 89 4.29 2.06 -29.63
C GLY A 89 4.21 1.06 -28.47
N LYS A 90 5.16 1.14 -27.53
CA LYS A 90 5.27 0.20 -26.39
C LYS A 90 4.68 0.80 -25.12
N TYR A 91 3.37 1.07 -25.15
CA TYR A 91 2.62 1.57 -24.01
C TYR A 91 2.26 0.45 -23.03
N SER A 92 2.34 0.72 -21.73
CA SER A 92 1.78 -0.15 -20.68
C SER A 92 1.08 0.66 -19.59
N TYR A 93 0.04 0.06 -19.02
CA TYR A 93 -0.79 0.64 -17.97
C TYR A 93 -1.09 -0.43 -16.92
N ASP A 94 -0.24 -0.51 -15.91
CA ASP A 94 -0.21 -1.62 -14.95
C ASP A 94 -0.69 -1.17 -13.57
N ILE A 95 -1.79 -1.75 -13.10
CA ILE A 95 -2.33 -1.52 -11.76
C ILE A 95 -2.02 -2.73 -10.87
N THR A 96 -1.46 -2.46 -9.70
CA THR A 96 -1.25 -3.45 -8.63
C THR A 96 -1.97 -3.02 -7.37
N VAL A 97 -2.63 -3.96 -6.72
CA VAL A 97 -3.41 -3.73 -5.50
C VAL A 97 -2.84 -4.58 -4.38
N LEU A 98 -2.62 -3.95 -3.23
CA LEU A 98 -2.10 -4.59 -2.05
C LEU A 98 -2.95 -4.23 -0.84
N GLN A 99 -3.64 -5.23 -0.29
CA GLN A 99 -4.33 -5.08 0.98
C GLN A 99 -3.32 -5.23 2.11
N MET A 100 -3.22 -4.21 2.97
CA MET A 100 -2.32 -4.25 4.11
C MET A 100 -2.92 -5.15 5.20
N SER A 101 -2.25 -6.25 5.51
CA SER A 101 -2.65 -7.22 6.53
C SER A 101 -3.03 -6.54 7.85
N ASN A 102 -4.16 -6.95 8.44
CA ASN A 102 -4.67 -6.42 9.71
C ASN A 102 -4.99 -4.91 9.72
N SER A 103 -5.20 -4.29 8.55
CA SER A 103 -5.66 -2.90 8.47
C SER A 103 -6.79 -2.73 7.46
N SER A 104 -7.56 -1.65 7.61
CA SER A 104 -8.54 -1.24 6.60
C SER A 104 -7.91 -0.44 5.45
N LEU A 105 -6.58 -0.48 5.32
CA LEU A 105 -5.81 0.24 4.30
C LEU A 105 -5.51 -0.66 3.11
N THR A 106 -5.71 -0.10 1.94
CA THR A 106 -5.32 -0.67 0.65
C THR A 106 -4.34 0.28 -0.01
N LEU A 107 -3.20 -0.25 -0.43
CA LEU A 107 -2.27 0.46 -1.30
C LEU A 107 -2.55 0.05 -2.74
N ILE A 108 -2.72 1.03 -3.62
CA ILE A 108 -2.88 0.78 -5.04
C ILE A 108 -1.83 1.58 -5.81
N THR A 109 -1.10 0.89 -6.69
CA THR A 109 -0.03 1.47 -7.49
C THR A 109 -0.37 1.34 -8.96
N LEU A 110 -0.33 2.46 -9.68
CA LEU A 110 -0.31 2.52 -11.14
C LEU A 110 1.12 2.76 -11.60
N THR A 111 1.59 1.97 -12.55
CA THR A 111 2.78 2.26 -13.36
C THR A 111 2.35 2.38 -14.81
N GLU A 112 2.60 3.53 -15.41
CA GLU A 112 2.29 3.83 -16.80
C GLU A 112 3.60 4.14 -17.53
N GLU A 113 3.97 3.32 -18.52
CA GLU A 113 5.22 3.47 -19.29
C GLU A 113 4.92 3.65 -20.78
N GLY A 114 5.81 4.32 -21.50
CA GLY A 114 5.63 4.60 -22.92
C GLY A 114 4.57 5.67 -23.19
N ILE A 115 4.45 6.66 -22.30
CA ILE A 115 3.50 7.76 -22.42
C ILE A 115 3.81 8.56 -23.69
N ASN A 116 2.76 8.94 -24.43
CA ASN A 116 2.86 9.76 -25.64
C ASN A 116 3.05 11.25 -25.31
N ASP A 117 4.15 11.56 -24.63
CA ASP A 117 4.56 12.90 -24.23
C ASP A 117 6.02 13.14 -24.67
N ASP A 118 6.32 14.35 -25.13
CA ASP A 118 7.64 14.69 -25.70
C ASP A 118 8.73 14.84 -24.64
N SER A 119 8.35 14.82 -23.37
CA SER A 119 9.20 15.06 -22.21
C SER A 119 9.14 13.90 -21.21
N MET A 120 7.96 13.36 -20.95
CA MET A 120 7.71 12.29 -19.98
C MET A 120 7.67 10.91 -20.64
N GLN A 121 8.49 10.00 -20.11
CA GLN A 121 8.54 8.60 -20.54
C GLN A 121 7.56 7.72 -19.76
N ALA A 122 7.45 7.96 -18.44
CA ALA A 122 6.65 7.13 -17.56
C ALA A 122 6.16 7.91 -16.33
N LYS A 123 5.03 7.45 -15.78
CA LYS A 123 4.41 7.99 -14.58
C LYS A 123 4.10 6.85 -13.62
N LYS A 124 4.34 7.08 -12.33
CA LYS A 124 3.94 6.17 -11.26
C LYS A 124 3.06 6.91 -10.27
N VAL A 125 1.95 6.30 -9.90
CA VAL A 125 1.03 6.82 -8.89
C VAL A 125 0.87 5.76 -7.81
N VAL A 126 1.09 6.14 -6.56
CA VAL A 126 0.77 5.30 -5.41
C VAL A 126 -0.29 5.99 -4.58
N MET A 127 -1.41 5.31 -4.36
CA MET A 127 -2.55 5.83 -3.62
C MET A 127 -2.85 4.94 -2.42
N THR A 128 -3.02 5.57 -1.26
CA THR A 128 -3.47 4.91 -0.03
C THR A 128 -4.96 5.16 0.13
N ILE A 129 -5.73 4.08 0.23
CA ILE A 129 -7.17 4.10 0.39
C ILE A 129 -7.54 3.44 1.71
N LYS A 130 -8.40 4.10 2.48
CA LYS A 130 -8.99 3.55 3.70
C LYS A 130 -10.44 3.18 3.45
N ALA A 131 -10.79 1.92 3.70
CA ALA A 131 -12.18 1.52 3.82
C ALA A 131 -12.73 2.03 5.18
N LYS A 132 -13.79 2.85 5.13
CA LYS A 132 -14.49 3.38 6.29
C LYS A 132 -15.99 3.38 6.03
N ASP A 133 -16.76 2.76 6.93
CA ASP A 133 -18.23 2.73 6.88
C ASP A 133 -18.80 2.22 5.54
N GLY A 134 -18.11 1.27 4.90
CA GLY A 134 -18.51 0.72 3.59
C GLY A 134 -18.14 1.60 2.40
N HIS A 135 -17.39 2.68 2.61
CA HIS A 135 -16.92 3.59 1.57
C HIS A 135 -15.39 3.61 1.48
N ASN A 136 -14.88 3.84 0.26
CA ASN A 136 -13.46 4.08 0.03
C ASN A 136 -13.16 5.57 0.22
N GLN A 137 -12.15 5.86 1.04
CA GLN A 137 -11.62 7.21 1.22
C GLN A 137 -10.14 7.22 0.85
N VAL A 138 -9.76 8.03 -0.12
CA VAL A 138 -8.37 8.29 -0.45
C VAL A 138 -7.76 9.16 0.64
N THR A 139 -6.65 8.73 1.21
CA THR A 139 -5.96 9.46 2.30
C THR A 139 -4.61 10.02 1.87
N GLN A 140 -4.01 9.48 0.82
CA GLN A 140 -2.72 9.94 0.30
C GLN A 140 -2.58 9.55 -1.17
N ILE A 141 -1.95 10.42 -1.95
CA ILE A 141 -1.47 10.12 -3.30
C ILE A 141 -0.03 10.62 -3.42
N LYS A 142 0.84 9.76 -3.91
CA LYS A 142 2.23 10.05 -4.27
C LYS A 142 2.41 9.87 -5.77
N GLN A 143 3.18 10.74 -6.41
CA GLN A 143 3.49 10.64 -7.83
C GLN A 143 4.99 10.72 -8.08
N SER A 144 5.45 10.02 -9.11
CA SER A 144 6.79 10.22 -9.65
C SER A 144 6.83 9.96 -11.14
N TYR A 145 7.88 10.47 -11.77
CA TYR A 145 8.02 10.51 -13.21
C TYR A 145 9.39 9.97 -13.63
N LYS A 146 9.46 9.44 -14.85
CA LYS A 146 10.70 9.30 -15.61
C LYS A 146 10.58 10.18 -16.85
N CYS A 147 11.62 10.93 -17.14
CA CYS A 147 11.70 11.78 -18.32
C CYS A 147 12.54 11.11 -19.41
N TRP A 148 12.35 11.55 -20.64
CA TRP A 148 13.27 11.22 -21.72
C TRP A 148 14.67 11.81 -21.46
N GLU A 149 15.69 11.21 -22.06
CA GLU A 149 17.06 11.71 -21.98
C GLU A 149 17.13 13.18 -22.47
N GLY A 150 17.78 14.04 -21.70
CA GLY A 150 17.84 15.48 -21.98
C GLY A 150 16.58 16.28 -21.62
N ARG A 151 15.56 15.65 -21.00
CA ARG A 151 14.29 16.28 -20.56
C ARG A 151 14.11 16.31 -19.04
N GLY A 152 15.21 16.21 -18.30
CA GLY A 152 15.21 16.15 -16.84
C GLY A 152 15.94 14.92 -16.32
N HIS A 153 15.24 14.04 -15.61
CA HIS A 153 15.80 12.85 -14.98
C HIS A 153 15.26 11.57 -15.63
N THR A 154 16.12 10.58 -15.80
CA THR A 154 15.75 9.28 -16.38
C THR A 154 15.37 8.22 -15.32
N ASN A 155 15.63 8.51 -14.04
CA ASN A 155 15.18 7.71 -12.91
C ASN A 155 13.85 8.25 -12.35
N TRP A 156 13.18 7.47 -11.50
CA TRP A 156 11.97 7.91 -10.79
C TRP A 156 12.29 9.08 -9.87
N ASN A 157 11.64 10.23 -10.08
CA ASN A 157 11.82 11.44 -9.27
C ASN A 157 10.49 12.21 -9.18
N ALA A 158 10.39 13.09 -8.17
CA ALA A 158 9.25 13.95 -7.92
C ALA A 158 9.13 15.13 -8.91
N SER A 159 10.24 15.53 -9.51
CA SER A 159 10.33 16.71 -10.36
C SER A 159 9.60 16.48 -11.68
N HIS A 160 9.04 17.53 -12.26
CA HIS A 160 8.47 17.45 -13.60
C HIS A 160 9.56 17.42 -14.67
N CYS A 161 9.24 16.77 -15.78
CA CYS A 161 10.06 16.81 -16.99
C CYS A 161 10.02 18.21 -17.63
N SER A 162 11.06 18.54 -18.39
CA SER A 162 11.31 19.89 -18.96
C SER A 162 11.50 19.90 -20.46
#